data_AF-A0A5K1ACL9-F1
#
_entry.id   AF-A0A5K1ACL9-F1
#
_cell.length_a   1.000
_cell.length_b   1.000
_cell.length_c   1.000
_cell.angle_alpha   90.00
_cell.angle_beta   90.00
_cell.angle_gamma   90.00
#
_symmetry.space_group_name_H-M   'P 1'
#
loop_
_entity.id
_entity.type
_entity.pdbx_description
1 polymer ?
#
loop_
_entity_poly.entity_id
_entity_poly.type
_entity_poly.pdbx_seq_one_letter_code
_entity_poly.pdbx_strand_id
1 'polypeptide(L)' 'TKAGPVLVAVNPFKAVPFYGNDHIEAYRKKKLDRPHVYAIADTAIREMIR' A
#
# COMPACT_ATOMS: atom_id res chain seq x y z
N THR A 1 4.34 1.57 -8.43
CA THR A 1 3.35 1.36 -9.52
C THR A 1 2.81 -0.06 -9.45
N LYS A 2 1.62 -0.34 -10.03
CA LYS A 2 1.08 -1.71 -10.15
C LYS A 2 1.30 -2.19 -11.58
N ALA A 3 1.74 -3.44 -11.74
CA ALA A 3 1.90 -4.14 -13.00
C ALA A 3 1.13 -5.47 -12.89
N GLY A 4 -0.17 -5.43 -13.18
CA GLY A 4 -1.07 -6.56 -12.95
C GLY A 4 -1.08 -6.97 -11.47
N PRO A 5 -0.82 -8.25 -11.14
CA PRO A 5 -0.82 -8.73 -9.75
C PRO A 5 0.42 -8.28 -8.96
N VAL A 6 1.42 -7.68 -9.61
CA VAL A 6 2.70 -7.33 -9.00
C VAL A 6 2.76 -5.84 -8.66
N LEU A 7 3.23 -5.51 -7.46
CA LEU A 7 3.60 -4.15 -7.08
C LEU A 7 5.08 -3.92 -7.37
N VAL A 8 5.41 -2.90 -8.16
CA VAL A 8 6.80 -2.47 -8.41
C VAL A 8 7.08 -1.19 -7.60
N ALA A 9 8.10 -1.27 -6.73
CA ALA A 9 8.61 -0.14 -5.94
C ALA A 9 10.09 0.08 -6.27
N VAL A 10 10.45 1.34 -6.54
CA VAL A 10 11.83 1.74 -6.85
C VAL A 10 12.37 2.51 -5.64
N ASN A 11 13.59 2.19 -5.21
CA ASN A 11 14.23 2.88 -4.09
C ASN A 11 14.39 4.38 -4.42
N PRO A 12 13.84 5.29 -3.61
CA PRO A 12 13.94 6.72 -3.85
C PRO A 12 15.31 7.32 -3.50
N PHE A 13 16.19 6.58 -2.80
CA PHE A 13 17.48 7.06 -2.27
C PHE A 13 17.37 8.32 -1.37
N LYS A 14 16.17 8.60 -0.84
CA LYS A 14 15.89 9.70 0.09
C LYS A 14 14.65 9.39 0.92
N ALA A 15 14.50 10.10 2.03
CA ALA A 15 13.26 10.08 2.80
C ALA A 15 12.10 10.64 1.97
N VAL A 16 10.92 10.04 2.13
CA VAL A 16 9.73 10.36 1.35
C VAL A 16 8.51 10.45 2.28
N PRO A 17 7.66 11.48 2.13
CA PRO A 17 6.56 11.75 3.07
C PRO A 17 5.29 10.99 2.69
N PHE A 18 5.40 9.68 2.47
CA PHE A 18 4.24 8.81 2.17
C PHE A 18 4.16 7.56 3.07
N TYR A 19 4.94 7.57 4.15
CA TYR A 19 4.89 6.59 5.23
C TYR A 19 4.45 7.27 6.53
N GLY A 20 3.77 6.54 7.40
CA GLY A 20 3.26 7.06 8.67
C GLY A 20 1.80 6.66 8.93
N ASN A 21 1.32 6.93 10.14
CA ASN A 21 -0.01 6.52 10.61
C ASN A 21 -1.13 7.08 9.73
N ASP A 22 -1.04 8.34 9.31
CA ASP A 22 -2.05 8.97 8.45
C ASP A 22 -2.19 8.23 7.12
N HIS A 23 -1.06 7.81 6.53
CA HIS A 23 -1.07 7.02 5.30
C HIS A 23 -1.61 5.62 5.54
N ILE A 24 -1.29 4.97 6.67
CA ILE A 24 -1.84 3.64 7.01
C ILE A 24 -3.38 3.72 7.10
N GLU A 25 -3.93 4.71 7.80
CA GLU A 25 -5.38 4.89 7.91
C GLU A 25 -6.06 5.20 6.56
N ALA A 26 -5.36 5.89 5.67
CA ALA A 26 -5.85 6.15 4.32
C ALA A 26 -6.00 4.87 3.47
N TYR A 27 -5.14 3.85 3.66
CA TYR A 27 -5.22 2.59 2.92
C TYR A 27 -6.07 1.52 3.61
N ARG A 28 -6.28 1.62 4.93
CA ARG A 28 -7.11 0.68 5.70
C ARG A 28 -8.51 0.58 5.11
N LYS A 29 -9.05 -0.63 5.01
CA LYS A 29 -10.41 -0.87 4.48
C LYS A 29 -10.57 -0.47 3.02
N LYS A 30 -9.50 -0.61 2.23
CA LYS A 30 -9.46 -0.22 0.81
C LYS A 30 -9.99 1.21 0.58
N LYS A 31 -9.83 2.12 1.56
CA LYS A 31 -10.29 3.52 1.46
C LYS A 31 -9.55 4.29 0.36
N LEU A 32 -8.30 3.92 0.10
CA LEU A 32 -7.48 4.46 -0.98
C LEU A 32 -6.91 3.31 -1.80
N ASP A 33 -7.11 3.34 -3.12
CA ASP A 33 -6.58 2.33 -4.05
C ASP A 33 -5.51 2.91 -4.99
N ARG A 34 -4.53 3.61 -4.40
CA ARG A 34 -3.33 4.05 -5.10
C ARG A 34 -2.21 3.02 -4.95
N PRO A 35 -1.29 2.87 -5.93
CA PRO A 35 -0.17 1.94 -5.82
C PRO A 35 0.73 2.25 -4.62
N HIS A 36 0.60 1.46 -3.55
CA HIS A 36 1.40 1.58 -2.34
C HIS A 36 1.47 0.24 -1.60
N VAL A 37 2.52 0.01 -0.82
CA VAL A 37 2.69 -1.25 -0.06
C VAL A 37 1.54 -1.48 0.93
N TYR A 38 1.02 -0.41 1.55
CA TYR A 38 -0.11 -0.51 2.48
C TYR A 38 -1.40 -1.01 1.82
N ALA A 39 -1.65 -0.69 0.55
CA ALA A 39 -2.82 -1.20 -0.18
C ALA A 39 -2.75 -2.73 -0.38
N ILE A 40 -1.54 -3.24 -0.67
CA ILE A 40 -1.29 -4.67 -0.85
C ILE A 40 -1.41 -5.41 0.48
N ALA A 41 -0.83 -4.86 1.55
CA ALA A 41 -0.91 -5.44 2.89
C ALA A 41 -2.35 -5.50 3.41
N ASP A 42 -3.12 -4.41 3.29
CA ASP A 42 -4.54 -4.38 3.71
C ASP A 42 -5.38 -5.39 2.91
N THR A 43 -5.12 -5.54 1.61
CA THR A 43 -5.81 -6.55 0.78
C THR A 43 -5.44 -7.97 1.22
N ALA A 44 -4.16 -8.27 1.40
CA ALA A 44 -3.71 -9.61 1.79
C ALA A 44 -4.30 -10.04 3.15
N ILE A 45 -4.29 -9.17 4.15
CA ILE A 45 -4.87 -9.46 5.47
C ILE A 45 -6.37 -9.74 5.37
N ARG A 46 -7.10 -8.99 4.55
CA ARG A 46 -8.55 -9.20 4.36
C ARG A 46 -8.85 -10.52 3.69
N GLU A 47 -8.13 -10.84 2.63
CA GLU A 47 -8.34 -12.11 1.92
C GLU A 47 -7.91 -13.31 2.77
N MET A 48 -6.99 -13.14 3.73
CA MET A 48 -6.63 -14.18 4.71
C MET A 48 -7.72 -14.43 5.76
N ILE A 49 -8.44 -13.38 6.18
CA ILE A 49 -9.50 -13.48 7.20
C ILE A 49 -10.84 -13.93 6.61
N ARG A 50 -11.03 -13.72 5.31
CA ARG A 50 -12.24 -14.10 4.57
C ARG A 50 -12.41 -15.61 4.49
#